data_AF-A0A1S8N687-F1
#
_entry.id   AF-A0A1S8N687-F1
#
_cell.length_a   1.000
_cell.length_b   1.000
_cell.length_c   1.000
_cell.angle_alpha   90.00
_cell.angle_beta   90.00
_cell.angle_gamma   90.00
#
_symmetry.space_group_name_H-M   'P 1'
#
loop_
_entity.id
_entity.type
_entity.pdbx_description
1 polymer ?
#
loop_
_entity_poly.entity_id
_entity_poly.type
_entity_poly.pdbx_seq_one_letter_code
_entity_poly.pdbx_strand_id
1 'polypeptide(L)'
;MNTSKFPDGITNTVQYGEKVKSAAVYLTQYQLIPYKGCNELIEDLFGIGLSQGTIVNLNNKCHEELETIEANIKDSITNNLDAVHFDETGIYIDKKRQWLHVASNDNSILLHSCFFNINYFIYKFHSLCKMRNHN
;
A
#
# COMPACT_ATOMS: atom_id res chain seq x y z
N MET A 1 -26.43 -26.89 29.02
CA MET A 1 -25.82 -25.70 28.39
C MET A 1 -25.02 -26.19 27.19
N ASN A 2 -25.35 -25.74 25.98
CA ASN A 2 -24.64 -26.14 24.77
C ASN A 2 -23.49 -25.15 24.52
N THR A 3 -22.25 -25.60 24.62
CA THR A 3 -21.06 -24.79 24.39
C THR A 3 -20.47 -25.13 23.02
N SER A 4 -20.71 -24.27 22.03
CA SER A 4 -20.08 -24.35 20.71
C SER A 4 -18.74 -23.63 20.72
N LYS A 5 -17.71 -24.23 20.11
CA LYS A 5 -16.46 -23.53 19.83
C LYS A 5 -16.64 -22.60 18.63
N PHE A 6 -16.03 -21.43 18.67
CA PHE A 6 -15.98 -20.55 17.49
C PHE A 6 -15.13 -21.20 16.40
N PRO A 7 -15.50 -21.04 15.11
CA PRO A 7 -14.66 -21.46 13.99
C PRO A 7 -13.27 -20.80 14.03
N ASP A 8 -12.26 -21.54 13.58
CA ASP A 8 -10.90 -21.02 13.46
C ASP A 8 -10.88 -19.83 12.49
N GLY A 9 -10.27 -18.72 12.92
CA GLY A 9 -10.19 -17.47 12.15
C GLY A 9 -11.16 -16.35 12.60
N ILE A 10 -12.05 -16.61 13.56
CA ILE A 10 -12.93 -15.58 14.14
C ILE A 10 -12.26 -14.93 15.35
N THR A 11 -11.51 -13.86 15.12
CA THR A 11 -10.78 -13.12 16.16
C THR A 11 -11.50 -11.89 16.69
N ASN A 12 -12.60 -11.46 16.05
CA ASN A 12 -13.33 -10.24 16.39
C ASN A 12 -14.84 -10.42 16.27
N THR A 13 -15.60 -9.67 17.08
CA THR A 13 -17.07 -9.67 17.12
C THR A 13 -17.71 -9.25 15.79
N VAL A 14 -17.01 -8.46 14.97
CA VAL A 14 -17.45 -8.04 13.63
C VAL A 14 -16.40 -8.48 12.61
N GLN A 15 -16.85 -9.19 11.56
CA GLN A 15 -15.99 -9.60 10.45
C GLN A 15 -16.52 -9.08 9.12
N TYR A 16 -15.63 -8.47 8.34
CA TYR A 16 -15.92 -8.05 6.97
C TYR A 16 -15.42 -9.10 5.98
N GLY A 17 -16.22 -9.39 4.95
CA GLY A 17 -15.84 -10.29 3.87
C GLY A 17 -14.67 -9.73 3.05
N GLU A 18 -13.91 -10.62 2.41
CA GLU A 18 -12.72 -10.25 1.63
C GLU A 18 -13.01 -9.25 0.52
N LYS A 19 -14.18 -9.37 -0.14
CA LYS A 19 -14.62 -8.42 -1.18
C LYS A 19 -14.70 -6.99 -0.66
N VAL A 20 -15.28 -6.79 0.52
CA VAL A 20 -15.42 -5.46 1.14
C VAL A 20 -14.05 -4.92 1.54
N LYS A 21 -13.18 -5.78 2.09
CA LYS A 21 -11.81 -5.41 2.45
C LYS A 21 -11.01 -4.96 1.22
N SER A 22 -11.06 -5.75 0.14
CA SER A 22 -10.37 -5.44 -1.11
C SER A 22 -10.89 -4.16 -1.76
N ALA A 23 -12.21 -3.92 -1.73
CA ALA A 23 -12.80 -2.69 -2.24
C ALA A 23 -12.32 -1.46 -1.45
N ALA A 24 -12.25 -1.54 -0.12
CA ALA A 24 -11.76 -0.46 0.73
C ALA A 24 -10.31 -0.09 0.43
N VAL A 25 -9.44 -1.10 0.27
CA VAL A 25 -8.03 -0.90 -0.11
C VAL A 25 -7.96 -0.30 -1.51
N TYR A 26 -8.69 -0.85 -2.48
CA TYR A 26 -8.69 -0.35 -3.86
C TYR A 26 -9.12 1.12 -3.97
N LEU A 27 -10.22 1.48 -3.31
CA LEU A 27 -10.75 2.85 -3.34
C LEU A 27 -9.78 3.85 -2.73
N THR A 28 -9.09 3.49 -1.64
CA THR A 28 -8.15 4.41 -0.99
C THR A 28 -6.78 4.44 -1.64
N GLN A 29 -6.25 3.31 -2.10
CA GLN A 29 -4.89 3.23 -2.62
C GLN A 29 -4.81 3.50 -4.13
N TYR A 30 -5.77 3.00 -4.91
CA TYR A 30 -5.73 3.14 -6.36
C TYR A 30 -6.54 4.34 -6.85
N GLN A 31 -7.76 4.51 -6.32
CA GLN A 31 -8.63 5.64 -6.69
C GLN A 31 -8.36 6.91 -5.86
N LEU A 32 -7.49 6.81 -4.84
CA LEU A 32 -7.09 7.91 -3.97
C LEU A 32 -8.26 8.61 -3.27
N ILE A 33 -9.35 7.87 -3.00
CA ILE A 33 -10.53 8.40 -2.33
C ILE A 33 -10.20 8.62 -0.85
N PRO A 34 -10.49 9.81 -0.28
CA PRO A 34 -10.31 10.07 1.14
C PRO A 34 -11.09 9.08 2.00
N TYR A 35 -10.57 8.74 3.19
CA TYR A 35 -11.19 7.74 4.07
C TYR A 35 -12.67 7.98 4.39
N LYS A 36 -13.06 9.25 4.55
CA LYS A 36 -14.47 9.62 4.77
C LYS A 36 -15.34 9.24 3.56
N GLY A 37 -14.90 9.58 2.35
CA GLY A 37 -15.62 9.24 1.12
C GLY A 37 -15.61 7.74 0.84
N CYS A 38 -14.53 7.04 1.19
CA CYS A 38 -14.48 5.58 1.08
C CYS A 38 -15.51 4.91 2.02
N ASN A 39 -15.67 5.41 3.24
CA ASN A 39 -16.70 4.92 4.16
C ASN A 39 -18.11 5.13 3.57
N GLU A 40 -18.43 6.35 3.14
CA GLU A 40 -19.74 6.67 2.53
C GLU A 40 -20.03 5.77 1.32
N LEU A 41 -19.05 5.58 0.42
CA LEU A 41 -19.20 4.71 -0.75
C LEU A 41 -19.42 3.23 -0.39
N ILE A 42 -18.76 2.73 0.64
CA ILE A 42 -18.94 1.33 1.06
C ILE A 42 -20.29 1.12 1.74
N GLU A 43 -20.77 2.12 2.49
CA GLU A 43 -22.11 2.11 3.04
C GLU A 43 -23.17 2.13 1.93
N ASP A 44 -23.01 2.98 0.92
CA ASP A 44 -23.94 3.08 -0.21
C ASP A 44 -23.97 1.81 -1.08
N LEU A 45 -22.81 1.19 -1.33
CA LEU A 45 -22.70 0.03 -2.22
C LEU A 45 -23.01 -1.30 -1.52
N PHE A 46 -22.66 -1.44 -0.24
CA PHE A 46 -22.72 -2.71 0.48
C PHE A 46 -23.62 -2.68 1.72
N GLY A 47 -24.12 -1.51 2.13
CA GLY A 47 -24.92 -1.36 3.35
C GLY A 47 -24.11 -1.56 4.64
N ILE A 48 -22.78 -1.39 4.57
CA ILE A 48 -21.84 -1.68 5.66
C ILE A 48 -21.15 -0.39 6.10
N GLY A 49 -21.37 0.04 7.34
CA GLY A 49 -20.65 1.17 7.92
C GLY A 49 -19.24 0.77 8.36
N LEU A 50 -18.22 1.21 7.60
CA LEU A 50 -16.82 0.97 7.93
C LEU A 50 -16.21 2.17 8.64
N SER A 51 -15.69 1.97 9.85
CA SER A 51 -14.92 3.04 10.49
C SER A 51 -13.65 3.37 9.68
N GLN A 52 -13.24 4.64 9.64
CA GLN A 52 -11.99 5.04 8.99
C GLN A 52 -10.77 4.29 9.57
N GLY A 53 -10.77 4.01 10.88
CA GLY A 53 -9.72 3.22 11.53
C GLY A 53 -9.66 1.77 11.00
N THR A 54 -10.79 1.18 10.64
CA THR A 54 -10.82 -0.13 9.98
C THR A 54 -10.16 -0.06 8.60
N ILE A 55 -10.46 0.97 7.81
CA ILE A 55 -9.88 1.15 6.48
C ILE A 55 -8.36 1.33 6.57
N VAL A 56 -7.87 2.13 7.53
CA VAL A 56 -6.43 2.27 7.80
C VAL A 56 -5.80 0.91 8.14
N ASN A 57 -6.43 0.13 9.01
CA ASN A 57 -5.92 -1.20 9.38
C ASN A 57 -5.89 -2.17 8.19
N LEU A 58 -6.86 -2.08 7.28
CA LEU A 58 -6.87 -2.89 6.05
C LEU A 58 -5.72 -2.50 5.11
N ASN A 59 -5.43 -1.21 4.98
CA ASN A 59 -4.30 -0.73 4.20
C ASN A 59 -2.96 -1.18 4.79
N ASN A 60 -2.81 -1.11 6.12
CA ASN A 60 -1.61 -1.60 6.81
C ASN A 60 -1.43 -3.11 6.64
N LYS A 61 -2.51 -3.89 6.74
CA LYS A 61 -2.44 -5.33 6.50
C LYS A 61 -2.05 -5.65 5.04
N CYS A 62 -2.62 -4.93 4.08
CA CYS A 62 -2.26 -5.08 2.67
C CYS A 62 -0.79 -4.72 2.42
N HIS A 63 -0.27 -3.72 3.13
CA HIS A 63 1.15 -3.39 3.08
C HIS A 63 2.03 -4.57 3.51
N GLU A 64 1.76 -5.13 4.69
CA GLU A 64 2.54 -6.24 5.23
C GLU A 64 2.53 -7.43 4.27
N GLU A 65 1.38 -7.73 3.66
CA GLU A 65 1.25 -8.81 2.68
C GLU A 65 2.00 -8.54 1.35
N LEU A 66 2.21 -7.26 1.00
CA LEU A 66 2.92 -6.86 -0.22
C LEU A 66 4.44 -6.82 -0.08
N GLU A 67 5.00 -6.95 1.13
CA GLU A 67 6.45 -6.87 1.39
C GLU A 67 7.25 -7.86 0.54
N THR A 68 6.78 -9.11 0.44
CA THR A 68 7.46 -10.15 -0.35
C THR A 68 7.43 -9.85 -1.85
N ILE A 69 6.32 -9.29 -2.34
CA ILE A 69 6.18 -8.91 -3.75
C ILE A 69 7.11 -7.74 -4.07
N GLU A 70 7.20 -6.76 -3.17
CA GLU A 70 8.13 -5.63 -3.30
C GLU A 70 9.58 -6.11 -3.36
N ALA A 71 9.96 -7.05 -2.49
CA ALA A 71 11.31 -7.64 -2.50
C ALA A 71 11.61 -8.31 -3.85
N ASN A 72 10.69 -9.12 -4.37
CA ASN A 72 10.87 -9.78 -5.67
C ASN A 72 11.00 -8.77 -6.82
N ILE A 73 10.25 -7.67 -6.80
CA ILE A 73 10.36 -6.62 -7.81
C ILE A 73 11.72 -5.91 -7.71
N LYS A 74 12.20 -5.62 -6.49
CA LYS A 74 13.55 -5.04 -6.29
C LYS A 74 14.64 -5.94 -6.83
N ASP A 75 14.54 -7.24 -6.58
CA ASP A 75 15.49 -8.23 -7.08
C ASP A 75 15.43 -8.34 -8.62
N SER A 76 14.24 -8.31 -9.21
CA SER A 76 14.05 -8.26 -10.66
C SER A 76 14.71 -7.04 -11.30
N ILE A 77 14.55 -5.86 -10.70
CA ILE A 77 15.12 -4.62 -11.22
C ILE A 77 16.64 -4.58 -11.03
N THR A 78 17.15 -5.03 -9.88
CA THR A 78 18.58 -4.93 -9.54
C THR A 78 19.44 -5.97 -10.28
N ASN A 79 18.89 -7.17 -10.53
CA ASN A 79 19.62 -8.25 -11.19
C ASN A 79 19.40 -8.27 -12.73
N ASN A 80 18.69 -7.28 -13.28
CA ASN A 80 18.53 -7.20 -14.73
C ASN A 80 19.86 -6.74 -15.39
N LEU A 81 20.21 -7.38 -16.50
CA LEU A 81 21.36 -7.00 -17.32
C LEU A 81 21.06 -5.78 -18.21
N ASP A 82 19.78 -5.54 -18.52
CA ASP A 82 19.32 -4.50 -19.41
C ASP A 82 19.14 -3.15 -18.70
N ALA A 83 18.92 -2.09 -19.49
CA ALA A 83 18.77 -0.73 -18.99
C ALA A 83 17.57 -0.61 -18.04
N VAL A 84 17.80 0.01 -16.88
CA VAL A 84 16.75 0.34 -15.91
C VAL A 84 16.34 1.80 -16.09
N HIS A 85 15.04 2.06 -16.14
CA HIS A 85 14.48 3.40 -16.25
C HIS A 85 14.15 3.96 -14.87
N PHE A 86 14.48 5.23 -14.66
CA PHE A 86 14.21 5.94 -13.41
C PHE A 86 13.46 7.25 -13.68
N ASP A 87 12.45 7.54 -12.87
CA ASP A 87 11.72 8.81 -12.89
C ASP A 87 11.51 9.35 -11.46
N GLU A 88 11.40 10.68 -11.34
CA GLU A 88 11.22 11.35 -10.05
C GLU A 88 10.09 12.38 -10.13
N THR A 89 9.06 12.18 -9.32
CA THR A 89 7.96 13.13 -9.16
C THR A 89 7.99 13.76 -7.78
N GLY A 90 8.03 15.09 -7.74
CA GLY A 90 7.97 15.84 -6.48
C GLY A 90 6.53 15.96 -5.96
N ILE A 91 6.29 15.59 -4.70
CA ILE A 91 5.02 15.75 -4.00
C ILE A 91 5.21 16.58 -2.72
N TYR A 92 4.23 17.41 -2.35
CA TYR A 92 4.28 18.17 -1.11
C TYR A 92 3.45 17.49 -0.03
N ILE A 93 4.09 17.17 1.10
CA ILE A 93 3.45 16.63 2.30
C ILE A 93 3.84 17.53 3.47
N ASP A 94 2.86 18.06 4.20
CA ASP A 94 3.06 19.00 5.30
C ASP A 94 4.01 20.16 4.95
N LYS A 95 3.81 20.74 3.75
CA LYS A 95 4.63 21.82 3.17
C LYS A 95 6.09 21.46 2.91
N LYS A 96 6.48 20.19 3.07
CA LYS A 96 7.81 19.68 2.73
C LYS A 96 7.74 18.92 1.42
N ARG A 97 8.68 19.19 0.51
CA ARG A 97 8.80 18.42 -0.74
C ARG A 97 9.36 17.04 -0.42
N GLN A 98 8.61 16.01 -0.79
CA GLN A 98 9.02 14.62 -0.85
C GLN A 98 9.19 14.21 -2.31
N TRP A 99 9.99 13.19 -2.56
CA TRP A 99 10.24 12.68 -3.90
C TRP A 99 9.72 11.25 -4.01
N LEU A 100 8.84 11.05 -4.99
CA LEU A 100 8.38 9.75 -5.43
C LEU A 100 9.29 9.32 -6.58
N HIS A 101 10.06 8.27 -6.34
CA HIS A 101 10.92 7.62 -7.31
C HIS A 101 10.19 6.45 -7.94
N VAL A 102 10.35 6.32 -9.25
CA VAL A 102 9.90 5.17 -10.03
C VAL A 102 11.14 4.48 -10.57
N ALA A 103 11.21 3.16 -10.43
CA ALA A 103 12.19 2.33 -11.11
C ALA A 103 11.46 1.27 -11.93
N SER A 104 11.81 1.11 -13.19
CA SER A 104 11.19 0.08 -14.05
C SER A 104 12.18 -0.57 -15.00
N ASN A 105 11.83 -1.79 -15.38
CA ASN A 105 12.39 -2.52 -16.53
C ASN A 105 11.22 -3.06 -17.37
N ASP A 106 11.52 -3.79 -18.46
CA ASP A 106 10.49 -4.30 -19.39
C ASP A 106 9.42 -5.18 -18.74
N ASN A 107 9.72 -5.79 -17.58
CA ASN A 107 8.84 -6.77 -16.92
C ASN A 107 8.25 -6.31 -15.58
N SER A 108 8.76 -5.22 -15.00
CA SER A 108 8.43 -4.85 -13.62
C SER A 108 8.63 -3.36 -13.34
N ILE A 109 7.77 -2.82 -12.48
CA ILE A 109 7.79 -1.43 -12.05
C ILE A 109 7.67 -1.34 -10.53
N LEU A 110 8.43 -0.43 -9.94
CA LEU A 110 8.48 -0.17 -8.52
C LEU A 110 8.31 1.33 -8.27
N LEU A 111 7.24 1.68 -7.55
CA LEU A 111 6.92 3.05 -7.13
C LEU A 111 7.21 3.24 -5.65
N HIS A 112 7.87 4.35 -5.32
CA HIS A 112 8.61 4.37 -4.08
C HIS A 112 8.98 5.80 -3.59
N SER A 113 8.76 6.18 -2.32
CA SER A 113 9.13 7.51 -1.81
C SER A 113 10.48 7.48 -1.09
N CYS A 114 11.26 8.53 -1.25
CA CYS A 114 12.43 8.74 -0.41
C CYS A 114 12.05 9.67 0.76
N PHE A 115 12.28 9.21 2.00
CA PHE A 115 12.17 9.90 3.32
C PHE A 115 10.84 9.87 4.13
N PHE A 116 10.92 9.19 5.30
CA PHE A 116 10.13 9.21 6.55
C PHE A 116 8.59 8.92 6.58
N ASN A 117 8.26 7.71 7.05
CA ASN A 117 7.17 7.27 7.95
C ASN A 117 5.92 8.18 8.07
N ILE A 118 5.03 8.13 7.08
CA ILE A 118 3.64 8.59 7.18
C ILE A 118 2.76 7.45 6.65
N ASN A 119 1.62 7.23 7.31
CA ASN A 119 0.58 6.21 7.05
C ASN A 119 -0.14 6.32 5.68
N TYR A 120 0.57 6.78 4.65
CA TYR A 120 0.13 6.75 3.27
C TYR A 120 1.18 5.98 2.49
N PHE A 121 0.71 4.88 1.89
CA PHE A 121 1.45 3.80 1.24
C PHE A 121 2.50 4.33 0.25
N ILE A 122 3.70 4.59 0.73
CA ILE A 122 4.87 4.85 -0.10
C ILE A 122 6.12 4.37 0.67
N TYR A 123 6.78 3.32 0.17
CA TYR A 123 7.79 2.54 0.92
C TYR A 123 9.18 3.13 0.90
N LYS A 124 10.22 2.42 1.40
CA LYS A 124 11.62 2.88 1.69
C LYS A 124 12.77 2.37 0.77
N PHE A 125 13.53 3.28 0.12
CA PHE A 125 14.59 3.04 -0.87
C PHE A 125 15.77 3.91 -0.48
N HIS A 126 16.49 3.47 0.54
CA HIS A 126 17.66 4.19 1.02
C HIS A 126 18.96 3.78 0.31
N SER A 127 18.95 2.70 -0.49
CA SER A 127 20.19 2.08 -0.96
C SER A 127 20.62 2.43 -2.39
N LEU A 128 19.72 2.60 -3.37
CA LEU A 128 20.14 2.81 -4.78
C LEU A 128 20.47 4.28 -5.11
N CYS A 129 19.85 5.27 -4.45
CA CYS A 129 20.20 6.69 -4.68
C CYS A 129 21.67 7.02 -4.34
N LYS A 130 22.35 6.18 -3.55
CA LYS A 130 23.78 6.36 -3.24
C LYS A 130 24.70 6.02 -4.42
N MET A 131 24.20 5.33 -5.45
CA MET A 131 24.99 5.02 -6.65
C MET A 131 25.18 6.20 -7.61
N ARG A 132 24.53 7.35 -7.37
CA ARG A 132 24.68 8.55 -8.22
C ARG A 132 25.73 9.57 -7.75
N ASN A 133 26.41 9.34 -6.63
CA ASN A 133 27.41 10.28 -6.07
C ASN A 133 28.88 9.80 -6.21
N HIS A 134 29.15 8.81 -7.05
CA HIS A 134 30.50 8.50 -7.51
C HIS A 134 30.53 8.55 -9.03
N ASN A 135 30.63 9.78 -9.57
CA ASN A 135 31.22 10.11 -10.86
C ASN A 135 31.62 11.58 -10.83
#